data_AF-A0A1W6SRR5-F1
#
_entry.id   AF-A0A1W6SRR5-F1
#
_cell.length_a   1.000
_cell.length_b   1.000
_cell.length_c   1.000
_cell.angle_alpha   90.00
_cell.angle_beta   90.00
_cell.angle_gamma   90.00
#
_symmetry.space_group_name_H-M   'P 1'
#
loop_
_entity.id
_entity.type
_entity.pdbx_description
1 polymer ?
#
loop_
_entity_poly.entity_id
_entity_poly.type
_entity_poly.pdbx_seq_one_letter_code
_entity_poly.pdbx_strand_id
1 'polypeptide(L)'
;MLRFLKIFAAALSFVSLGALAQTEAVPFAYEKISVTPSGKRVAVSFRERSCKSGECPEVDAGMWGMDGGIPRFVTGVFVVSIDGREFVIPRKFYQDLTNTYRLRIFEKNARIVIELKGGEGAGAYTARFKLGGMCGFEREVCAEVCKEIWERTTWYNAFAYAADPRCESGIQ
;
A
#
# COMPACT_ATOMS: atom_id res chain seq x y z
N MET A 1 -69.10 -43.11 10.61
CA MET A 1 -68.69 -41.69 10.57
C MET A 1 -67.62 -41.46 11.63
N LEU A 2 -66.63 -40.60 11.34
CA LEU A 2 -65.51 -40.14 12.19
C LEU A 2 -64.37 -41.15 12.44
N ARG A 3 -63.08 -40.80 12.40
CA ARG A 3 -62.30 -39.70 11.76
C ARG A 3 -60.83 -40.12 11.98
N PHE A 4 -60.05 -40.33 10.91
CA PHE A 4 -58.61 -40.59 11.01
C PHE A 4 -57.88 -39.28 11.37
N LEU A 5 -57.15 -39.27 12.49
CA LEU A 5 -56.30 -38.17 12.92
C LEU A 5 -54.92 -38.32 12.25
N LYS A 6 -54.61 -37.47 11.26
CA LYS A 6 -53.29 -37.38 10.63
C LYS A 6 -52.40 -36.46 11.48
N ILE A 7 -51.36 -37.01 12.09
CA ILE A 7 -50.31 -36.23 12.76
C ILE A 7 -49.35 -35.73 11.68
N PHE A 8 -49.38 -34.43 11.41
CA PHE A 8 -48.38 -33.74 10.59
C PHE A 8 -47.14 -33.47 11.44
N ALA A 9 -46.02 -34.12 11.13
CA ALA A 9 -44.72 -33.76 11.68
C ALA A 9 -44.15 -32.59 10.86
N ALA A 10 -44.08 -31.40 11.45
CA ALA A 10 -43.39 -30.25 10.88
C ALA A 10 -41.88 -30.42 11.09
N ALA A 11 -41.13 -30.62 10.01
CA ALA A 11 -39.68 -30.57 10.03
C ALA A 11 -39.22 -29.11 10.14
N LEU A 12 -38.70 -28.73 11.32
CA LEU A 12 -38.03 -27.45 11.53
C LEU A 12 -36.61 -27.54 10.97
N SER A 13 -36.43 -27.00 9.76
CA SER A 13 -35.11 -26.79 9.16
C SER A 13 -34.40 -25.65 9.90
N PHE A 14 -33.46 -25.99 10.77
CA PHE A 14 -32.52 -25.02 11.34
C PHE A 14 -31.55 -24.57 10.25
N VAL A 15 -31.82 -23.41 9.65
CA VAL A 15 -30.82 -22.69 8.84
C VAL A 15 -29.80 -22.15 9.83
N SER A 16 -28.67 -22.86 9.98
CA SER A 16 -27.50 -22.34 10.67
C SER A 16 -27.00 -21.13 9.87
N LEU A 17 -27.37 -19.92 10.31
CA LEU A 17 -26.67 -18.70 9.92
C LEU A 17 -25.27 -18.80 10.53
N GLY A 18 -24.35 -19.36 9.77
CA GLY A 18 -22.93 -19.24 10.07
C GLY A 18 -22.58 -17.76 10.04
N ALA A 19 -22.47 -17.14 11.20
CA ALA A 19 -21.83 -15.84 11.34
C ALA A 19 -20.40 -16.01 10.79
N LEU A 20 -20.16 -15.46 9.60
CA LEU A 20 -18.81 -15.33 9.05
C LEU A 20 -18.04 -14.45 10.04
N ALA A 21 -17.21 -15.10 10.86
CA ALA A 21 -16.21 -14.40 11.66
C ALA A 21 -15.31 -13.64 10.67
N GLN A 22 -15.54 -12.33 10.56
CA GLN A 22 -14.62 -11.46 9.85
C GLN A 22 -13.29 -11.56 10.60
N THR A 23 -12.33 -12.24 9.99
CA THR A 23 -10.97 -12.31 10.51
C THR A 23 -10.48 -10.86 10.58
N GLU A 24 -10.08 -10.40 11.76
CA GLU A 24 -9.54 -9.04 11.92
C GLU A 24 -8.38 -8.87 10.93
N ALA A 25 -8.54 -7.93 10.00
CA ALA A 25 -7.49 -7.64 9.04
C ALA A 25 -6.26 -7.13 9.80
N VAL A 26 -5.09 -7.69 9.48
CA VAL A 26 -3.83 -7.35 10.13
C VAL A 26 -3.13 -6.24 9.33
N PRO A 27 -2.61 -5.18 9.98
CA PRO A 27 -1.86 -4.14 9.27
C PRO A 27 -0.66 -4.71 8.53
N PHE A 28 -0.40 -4.21 7.33
CA PHE A 28 0.71 -4.72 6.53
C PHE A 28 2.06 -4.26 7.07
N ALA A 29 3.01 -5.18 7.10
CA ALA A 29 4.38 -4.92 7.49
C ALA A 29 5.35 -5.60 6.51
N TYR A 30 6.37 -4.84 6.12
CA TYR A 30 7.47 -5.31 5.28
C TYR A 30 8.78 -4.78 5.86
N GLU A 31 9.68 -5.69 6.19
CA GLU A 31 11.02 -5.35 6.65
C GLU A 31 12.01 -6.34 6.04
N LYS A 32 12.66 -5.95 4.96
CA LYS A 32 13.61 -6.81 4.25
C LYS A 32 14.74 -6.02 3.64
N ILE A 33 15.86 -6.72 3.48
CA ILE A 33 16.99 -6.29 2.67
C ILE A 33 16.96 -7.11 1.38
N SER A 34 17.02 -6.42 0.24
CA SER A 34 17.10 -7.02 -1.09
C SER A 34 18.40 -6.59 -1.77
N VAL A 35 18.97 -7.48 -2.59
CA VAL A 35 20.08 -7.15 -3.48
C VAL A 35 19.53 -7.09 -4.88
N THR A 36 19.76 -5.97 -5.56
CA THR A 36 19.27 -5.77 -6.93
C THR A 36 20.21 -6.41 -7.95
N PRO A 37 19.77 -6.59 -9.22
CA PRO A 37 20.64 -7.13 -10.29
C PRO A 37 21.95 -6.35 -10.49
N SER A 38 21.97 -5.03 -10.28
CA SER A 38 23.20 -4.24 -10.31
C SER A 38 24.12 -4.40 -9.09
N GLY A 39 23.71 -5.20 -8.09
CA GLY A 39 24.45 -5.45 -6.86
C GLY A 39 24.19 -4.45 -5.73
N LYS A 40 23.31 -3.46 -5.93
CA LYS A 40 22.94 -2.50 -4.88
C LYS A 40 22.16 -3.18 -3.76
N ARG A 41 22.49 -2.84 -2.52
CA ARG A 41 21.79 -3.34 -1.33
C ARG A 41 20.69 -2.35 -0.96
N VAL A 42 19.43 -2.78 -0.98
CA VAL A 42 18.27 -1.95 -0.66
C VAL A 42 17.57 -2.52 0.56
N ALA A 43 17.53 -1.76 1.66
CA ALA A 43 16.71 -2.09 2.82
C ALA A 43 15.44 -1.25 2.80
N VAL A 44 14.30 -1.88 3.05
CA VAL A 44 13.00 -1.19 3.19
C VAL A 44 12.34 -1.64 4.48
N SER A 45 11.90 -0.67 5.27
CA SER A 45 10.97 -0.85 6.39
C SER A 45 9.70 -0.09 6.09
N PHE A 46 8.61 -0.81 5.87
CA PHE A 46 7.29 -0.29 5.62
C PHE A 46 6.31 -0.91 6.62
N ARG A 47 5.58 -0.08 7.37
CA ARG A 47 4.61 -0.57 8.35
C ARG A 47 3.36 0.29 8.35
N GLU A 48 2.23 -0.38 8.23
CA GLU A 48 0.93 0.18 8.55
C GLU A 48 0.60 -0.04 10.02
N ARG A 49 -0.37 0.72 10.49
CA ARG A 49 -1.01 0.52 11.80
C ARG A 49 -2.51 0.63 11.64
N SER A 50 -3.26 -0.03 12.52
CA SER A 50 -4.70 0.15 12.61
C SER A 50 -5.04 1.59 12.94
N CYS A 51 -6.05 2.11 12.25
CA CYS A 51 -6.68 3.34 12.66
C CYS A 51 -7.59 3.09 13.86
N LYS A 52 -7.39 3.84 14.95
CA LYS A 52 -8.29 3.76 16.11
C LYS A 52 -9.51 4.66 15.92
N SER A 53 -10.61 4.32 16.58
CA SER A 53 -11.82 5.14 16.58
C SER A 53 -11.50 6.57 17.04
N GLY A 54 -11.90 7.56 16.24
CA GLY A 54 -11.65 8.99 16.49
C GLY A 54 -10.23 9.49 16.15
N GLU A 55 -9.33 8.63 15.66
CA GLU A 55 -7.95 9.02 15.35
C GLU A 55 -7.78 9.47 13.89
N CYS A 56 -8.40 8.77 12.94
CA CYS A 56 -8.31 9.14 11.52
C CYS A 56 -9.59 9.83 11.07
N PRO A 57 -9.48 10.93 10.31
CA PRO A 57 -10.64 11.57 9.72
C PRO A 57 -11.26 10.63 8.67
N GLU A 58 -12.58 10.75 8.51
CA GLU A 58 -13.23 10.28 7.29
C GLU A 58 -12.62 11.03 6.10
N VAL A 59 -12.26 10.29 5.06
CA VAL A 59 -11.73 10.85 3.82
C VAL A 59 -12.71 10.57 2.70
N ASP A 60 -13.10 11.61 1.96
CA ASP A 60 -14.00 11.44 0.82
C ASP A 60 -13.27 10.77 -0.36
N ALA A 61 -12.10 11.29 -0.76
CA ALA A 61 -11.35 10.80 -1.94
C ALA A 61 -9.83 11.09 -1.89
N GLY A 62 -9.27 11.35 -0.70
CA GLY A 62 -7.89 11.82 -0.55
C GLY A 62 -6.83 10.74 -0.32
N MET A 63 -7.22 9.46 -0.28
CA MET A 63 -6.33 8.34 0.02
C MET A 63 -6.53 7.18 -0.95
N TRP A 64 -5.41 6.66 -1.44
CA TRP A 64 -5.35 5.48 -2.29
C TRP A 64 -5.58 4.21 -1.47
N GLY A 65 -6.49 3.36 -1.93
CA GLY A 65 -6.83 2.11 -1.27
C GLY A 65 -8.26 2.06 -0.71
N MET A 66 -9.04 3.11 -0.93
CA MET A 66 -10.43 3.23 -0.48
C MET A 66 -11.24 4.16 -1.38
N ASP A 67 -12.55 3.91 -1.45
CA ASP A 67 -13.53 4.72 -2.21
C ASP A 67 -14.35 5.64 -1.27
N GLY A 68 -13.73 6.09 -0.18
CA GLY A 68 -14.35 6.91 0.87
C GLY A 68 -14.46 6.20 2.23
N GLY A 69 -14.78 6.97 3.27
CA GLY A 69 -14.99 6.49 4.64
C GLY A 69 -13.77 6.64 5.55
N ILE A 70 -13.72 5.85 6.64
CA ILE A 70 -12.60 5.86 7.59
C ILE A 70 -11.61 4.75 7.20
N PRO A 71 -10.31 5.05 7.06
CA PRO A 71 -9.31 4.05 6.75
C PRO A 71 -9.22 2.97 7.83
N ARG A 72 -9.10 1.69 7.44
CA ARG A 72 -8.79 0.61 8.38
C ARG A 72 -7.36 0.71 8.87
N PHE A 73 -6.45 1.03 7.96
CA PHE A 73 -5.02 1.16 8.24
C PHE A 73 -4.47 2.51 7.77
N VAL A 74 -3.38 2.95 8.38
CA VAL A 74 -2.62 4.11 7.90
C VAL A 74 -1.15 3.76 7.86
N THR A 75 -0.46 4.23 6.81
CA THR A 75 0.99 4.05 6.69
C THR A 75 1.71 4.89 7.75
N GLY A 76 2.38 4.22 8.68
CA GLY A 76 3.10 4.86 9.78
C GLY A 76 4.61 4.97 9.54
N VAL A 77 5.20 3.96 8.92
CA VAL A 77 6.65 3.90 8.65
C VAL A 77 6.87 3.60 7.17
N PHE A 78 7.71 4.40 6.52
CA PHE A 78 8.29 4.06 5.23
C PHE A 78 9.71 4.61 5.15
N VAL A 79 10.68 3.75 5.45
CA VAL A 79 12.11 4.04 5.48
C VAL A 79 12.81 3.20 4.43
N VAL A 80 13.70 3.83 3.67
CA VAL A 80 14.47 3.18 2.61
C VAL A 80 15.95 3.46 2.87
N SER A 81 16.82 2.46 2.69
CA SER A 81 18.26 2.69 2.61
C SER A 81 18.85 2.00 1.39
N ILE A 82 19.83 2.66 0.77
CA ILE A 82 20.56 2.17 -0.40
C ILE A 82 22.04 2.15 -0.04
N ASP A 83 22.66 0.98 -0.12
CA ASP A 83 24.06 0.75 0.24
C ASP A 83 24.42 1.29 1.64
N GLY A 84 23.48 1.14 2.58
CA GLY A 84 23.62 1.57 3.98
C GLY A 84 23.35 3.05 4.24
N ARG A 85 23.03 3.85 3.21
CA ARG A 85 22.65 5.26 3.34
C ARG A 85 21.15 5.40 3.32
N GLU A 86 20.59 6.13 4.29
CA GLU A 86 19.15 6.40 4.33
C GLU A 86 18.73 7.30 3.16
N PHE A 87 17.71 6.87 2.42
CA PHE A 87 17.05 7.63 1.39
C PHE A 87 15.70 8.14 1.93
N VAL A 88 15.61 9.45 2.16
CA VAL A 88 14.43 10.06 2.79
C VAL A 88 13.30 10.18 1.77
N ILE A 89 12.17 9.53 2.06
CA ILE A 89 10.89 9.77 1.38
C ILE A 89 10.03 10.62 2.32
N PRO A 90 9.70 11.87 1.98
CA PRO A 90 8.86 12.69 2.85
C PRO A 90 7.47 12.09 3.04
N ARG A 91 6.95 12.16 4.28
CA ARG A 91 5.67 11.56 4.69
C ARG A 91 4.50 11.87 3.76
N LYS A 92 4.43 13.10 3.23
CA LYS A 92 3.38 13.54 2.31
C LYS A 92 3.23 12.68 1.04
N PHE A 93 4.26 11.91 0.67
CA PHE A 93 4.24 11.09 -0.55
C PHE A 93 3.77 9.65 -0.32
N TYR A 94 3.55 9.23 0.93
CA TYR A 94 3.08 7.87 1.23
C TYR A 94 1.97 7.80 2.26
N GLN A 95 1.70 8.89 2.99
CA GLN A 95 0.65 8.89 4.02
C GLN A 95 -0.76 8.70 3.47
N ASP A 96 -0.94 8.93 2.17
CA ASP A 96 -2.18 8.72 1.44
C ASP A 96 -2.32 7.29 0.90
N LEU A 97 -1.35 6.41 1.14
CA LEU A 97 -1.42 4.99 0.78
C LEU A 97 -1.95 4.19 1.99
N THR A 98 -3.03 3.45 1.80
CA THR A 98 -3.65 2.60 2.84
C THR A 98 -3.91 1.19 2.31
N ASN A 99 -4.29 0.27 3.20
CA ASN A 99 -4.70 -1.10 2.88
C ASN A 99 -3.68 -1.83 1.99
N THR A 100 -2.40 -1.63 2.24
CA THR A 100 -1.32 -2.27 1.48
C THR A 100 -1.39 -3.77 1.69
N TYR A 101 -1.23 -4.56 0.64
CA TYR A 101 -1.13 -6.02 0.76
C TYR A 101 0.15 -6.56 0.14
N ARG A 102 0.90 -5.73 -0.58
CA ARG A 102 2.13 -6.15 -1.25
C ARG A 102 3.14 -5.02 -1.38
N LEU A 103 4.40 -5.37 -1.16
CA LEU A 103 5.56 -4.55 -1.51
C LEU A 103 6.57 -5.39 -2.30
N ARG A 104 7.10 -4.82 -3.38
CA ARG A 104 8.16 -5.40 -4.21
C ARG A 104 9.28 -4.40 -4.43
N ILE A 105 10.50 -4.90 -4.53
CA ILE A 105 11.69 -4.12 -4.85
C ILE A 105 12.30 -4.73 -6.10
N PHE A 106 12.58 -3.92 -7.11
CA PHE A 106 13.25 -4.35 -8.35
C PHE A 106 13.98 -3.19 -9.01
N GLU A 107 14.78 -3.48 -10.05
CA GLU A 107 15.42 -2.46 -10.87
C GLU A 107 14.76 -2.33 -12.22
N LYS A 108 14.64 -1.09 -12.69
CA LYS A 108 14.19 -0.78 -14.05
C LYS A 108 14.91 0.47 -14.53
N ASN A 109 15.51 0.40 -15.72
CA ASN A 109 16.25 1.52 -16.33
C ASN A 109 17.30 2.13 -15.38
N ALA A 110 18.08 1.27 -14.70
CA ALA A 110 19.07 1.65 -13.68
C ALA A 110 18.53 2.39 -12.43
N ARG A 111 17.20 2.52 -12.27
CA ARG A 111 16.54 3.05 -11.08
C ARG A 111 16.06 1.90 -10.19
N ILE A 112 16.20 2.07 -8.88
CA ILE A 112 15.54 1.20 -7.90
C ILE A 112 14.06 1.57 -7.88
N VAL A 113 13.19 0.58 -7.99
CA VAL A 113 11.74 0.76 -7.95
C VAL A 113 11.20 0.02 -6.74
N ILE A 114 10.51 0.76 -5.87
CA ILE A 114 9.71 0.19 -4.78
C ILE A 114 8.24 0.27 -5.24
N GLU A 115 7.63 -0.89 -5.47
CA GLU A 115 6.23 -1.02 -5.88
C GLU A 115 5.39 -1.48 -4.69
N LEU A 116 4.38 -0.70 -4.35
CA LEU A 116 3.35 -1.04 -3.40
C LEU A 116 2.04 -1.32 -4.12
N LYS A 117 1.30 -2.32 -3.65
CA LYS A 117 -0.10 -2.53 -4.05
C LYS A 117 -0.97 -2.58 -2.81
N GLY A 118 -2.13 -1.96 -2.90
CA GLY A 118 -3.09 -1.91 -1.82
C GLY A 118 -4.49 -1.60 -2.31
N GLY A 119 -5.42 -1.54 -1.36
CA GLY A 119 -6.83 -1.33 -1.62
C GLY A 119 -7.59 -2.57 -2.08
N GLU A 120 -8.89 -2.40 -2.17
CA GLU A 120 -9.86 -3.41 -2.61
C GLU A 120 -10.82 -2.76 -3.62
N GLY A 121 -11.30 -3.54 -4.59
CA GLY A 121 -12.33 -3.06 -5.54
C GLY A 121 -11.88 -1.87 -6.39
N ALA A 122 -12.69 -0.82 -6.45
CA ALA A 122 -12.43 0.36 -7.28
C ALA A 122 -11.32 1.26 -6.70
N GLY A 123 -11.10 1.21 -5.38
CA GLY A 123 -10.01 1.92 -4.70
C GLY A 123 -8.63 1.24 -4.80
N ALA A 124 -8.52 0.09 -5.48
CA ALA A 124 -7.26 -0.66 -5.60
C ALA A 124 -6.21 0.08 -6.43
N TYR A 125 -4.97 0.15 -5.92
CA TYR A 125 -3.90 0.92 -6.52
C TYR A 125 -2.60 0.14 -6.68
N THR A 126 -1.74 0.64 -7.56
CA THR A 126 -0.30 0.39 -7.57
C THR A 126 0.42 1.72 -7.42
N ALA A 127 1.30 1.84 -6.42
CA ALA A 127 2.18 2.99 -6.23
C ALA A 127 3.62 2.58 -6.49
N ARG A 128 4.36 3.35 -7.30
CA ARG A 128 5.77 3.09 -7.62
C ARG A 128 6.63 4.29 -7.25
N PHE A 129 7.62 4.05 -6.41
CA PHE A 129 8.67 5.00 -6.08
C PHE A 129 9.92 4.62 -6.87
N LYS A 130 10.23 5.39 -7.92
CA LYS A 130 11.41 5.21 -8.78
C LYS A 130 12.52 6.13 -8.28
N LEU A 131 13.51 5.53 -7.63
CA LEU A 131 14.59 6.26 -6.96
C LEU A 131 15.70 6.58 -7.95
N GLY A 132 16.00 7.88 -8.12
CA GLY A 132 17.03 8.41 -9.02
C GLY A 132 18.39 8.57 -8.33
N GLY A 133 18.85 7.55 -7.59
CA GLY A 133 20.00 7.69 -6.69
C GLY A 133 19.62 8.46 -5.42
N MET A 134 20.53 9.28 -4.88
CA MET A 134 20.25 10.11 -3.69
C MET A 134 19.53 11.42 -4.01
N CYS A 135 19.39 11.74 -5.30
CA CYS A 135 18.97 13.03 -5.82
C CYS A 135 17.47 13.29 -5.68
N GLY A 136 16.68 12.23 -5.56
CA GLY A 136 15.23 12.33 -5.50
C GLY A 136 14.54 11.10 -6.07
N PHE A 137 13.24 11.21 -6.26
CA PHE A 137 12.42 10.12 -6.79
C PHE A 137 11.22 10.63 -7.57
N GLU A 138 10.71 9.75 -8.43
CA GLU A 138 9.38 9.88 -9.02
C GLU A 138 8.43 8.91 -8.29
N ARG A 139 7.24 9.41 -7.94
CA ARG A 139 6.11 8.62 -7.47
C ARG A 139 5.08 8.55 -8.59
N GLU A 140 4.68 7.35 -8.96
CA GLU A 140 3.53 7.12 -9.84
C GLU A 140 2.46 6.35 -9.09
N VAL A 141 1.20 6.76 -9.25
CA VAL A 141 0.04 6.01 -8.77
C VAL A 141 -0.92 5.74 -9.92
N CYS A 142 -1.46 4.54 -9.95
CA CYS A 142 -2.31 4.00 -11.00
C CYS A 142 -3.25 2.95 -10.40
N ALA A 143 -4.22 2.49 -11.19
CA ALA A 143 -5.04 1.32 -10.85
C ALA A 143 -4.18 0.09 -10.50
N GLU A 144 -4.78 -0.91 -9.86
CA GLU A 144 -4.13 -2.19 -9.55
C GLU A 144 -3.34 -2.80 -10.72
N VAL A 145 -3.89 -2.69 -11.94
CA VAL A 145 -3.18 -2.99 -13.18
C VAL A 145 -2.73 -1.68 -13.80
N CYS A 146 -1.49 -1.29 -13.51
CA CYS A 146 -0.88 0.00 -13.85
C CYS A 146 -0.70 0.23 -15.37
N LYS A 147 -1.81 0.40 -16.09
CA LYS A 147 -1.87 0.72 -17.53
C LYS A 147 -1.95 2.22 -17.78
N GLU A 148 -2.66 2.92 -16.90
CA GLU A 148 -2.84 4.37 -16.94
C GLU A 148 -2.35 4.95 -15.62
N ILE A 149 -1.56 6.02 -15.72
CA ILE A 149 -1.02 6.72 -14.56
C ILE A 149 -1.99 7.82 -14.19
N TRP A 150 -2.54 7.73 -12.98
CA TRP A 150 -3.48 8.71 -12.44
C TRP A 150 -2.77 9.85 -11.75
N GLU A 151 -1.66 9.55 -11.06
CA GLU A 151 -0.83 10.57 -10.44
C GLU A 151 0.64 10.32 -10.78
N ARG A 152 1.36 11.38 -11.14
CA ARG A 152 2.82 11.39 -11.20
C ARG A 152 3.33 12.59 -10.44
N THR A 153 4.20 12.34 -9.47
CA THR A 153 4.82 13.39 -8.68
C THR A 153 6.32 13.19 -8.63
N THR A 154 7.07 14.24 -8.95
CA THR A 154 8.53 14.22 -8.89
C THR A 154 9.02 15.03 -7.68
N TRP A 155 9.94 14.46 -6.91
CA TRP A 155 10.56 15.13 -5.79
C TRP A 155 12.08 15.17 -5.94
N TYR A 156 12.64 16.37 -5.77
CA TYR A 156 14.07 16.63 -5.83
C TYR A 156 14.60 16.89 -4.41
N ASN A 157 15.68 16.19 -4.04
CA ASN A 157 16.41 16.40 -2.81
C ASN A 157 17.50 17.46 -3.00
N ALA A 158 17.16 18.73 -2.80
CA ALA A 158 18.09 19.85 -3.01
C ALA A 158 19.44 19.69 -2.27
N PHE A 159 19.46 19.04 -1.10
CA PHE A 159 20.69 18.80 -0.33
C PHE A 159 21.59 17.72 -0.95
N ALA A 160 21.01 16.74 -1.65
CA ALA A 160 21.78 15.72 -2.36
C ALA A 160 22.43 16.29 -3.64
N TYR A 161 21.76 17.23 -4.32
CA TYR A 161 22.33 17.92 -5.49
C TYR A 161 23.61 18.72 -5.16
N ALA A 162 23.73 19.23 -3.93
CA ALA A 162 24.95 19.93 -3.51
C ALA A 162 26.11 18.97 -3.17
N ALA A 163 25.82 17.71 -2.84
CA ALA A 163 26.78 16.77 -2.26
C ALA A 163 27.17 15.60 -3.18
N ASP A 164 26.34 15.26 -4.19
CA ASP A 164 26.63 14.17 -5.13
C ASP A 164 26.75 14.73 -6.57
N PRO A 165 27.96 14.72 -7.16
CA PRO A 165 28.18 15.21 -8.53
C PRO A 165 27.48 14.35 -9.59
N ARG A 166 26.91 13.19 -9.21
CA ARG A 166 26.06 12.35 -10.07
C ARG A 166 24.60 12.77 -10.06
N CYS A 167 24.23 13.73 -9.21
CA CYS A 167 22.94 14.38 -9.29
C CYS A 167 22.93 15.40 -10.42
N GLU A 168 22.85 14.90 -11.65
CA GLU A 168 22.37 15.71 -12.77
C GLU A 168 20.86 15.96 -12.55
N SER A 169 20.32 17.09 -12.98
CA SER A 169 18.89 17.44 -12.84
C SER A 169 17.92 16.44 -13.50
N GLY A 170 18.45 15.33 -14.04
CA GLY A 170 17.78 14.17 -14.62
C GLY A 170 17.08 13.24 -13.64
N ILE A 171 16.21 13.78 -12.77
CA ILE A 171 14.88 13.17 -12.79
C ILE A 171 14.25 13.59 -14.11
N GLN A 172 14.64 12.88 -15.19
CA GLN A 172 13.80 12.80 -16.38
C GLN A 172 12.51 12.11 -15.99
#